data_AF-A0A0S9QNP6-F1
#
_entry.id   AF-A0A0S9QNP6-F1
#
_cell.length_a   1.000
_cell.length_b   1.000
_cell.length_c   1.000
_cell.angle_alpha   90.00
_cell.angle_beta   90.00
_cell.angle_gamma   90.00
#
_symmetry.space_group_name_H-M   'P 1'
#
loop_
_entity.id
_entity.type
_entity.pdbx_description
1 polymer ?
#
loop_
_entity_poly.entity_id
_entity_poly.type
_entity_poly.pdbx_seq_one_letter_code
_entity_poly.pdbx_strand_id
1 'polypeptide(L)'
;MAEPRRWHPLLAAQEGPTGTWTLLDAFDRVYGTIEIRRVNATEIRYRASFRGEVIGWSTTLRLACERVHDEFLRNHGPNGGPIASWGMNDRGKPIE
;
A
#
# COMPACT_ATOMS: atom_id res chain seq x y z
N MET A 1 -25.69 -2.92 -2.67
CA MET A 1 -24.86 -1.72 -2.85
C MET A 1 -23.51 -2.18 -3.39
N ALA A 2 -23.07 -1.71 -4.56
CA ALA A 2 -21.71 -1.98 -5.02
C ALA A 2 -20.74 -1.22 -4.10
N GLU A 3 -19.69 -1.88 -3.61
CA GLU A 3 -18.62 -1.19 -2.88
C GLU A 3 -18.07 -0.04 -3.75
N PRO A 4 -17.77 1.13 -3.17
CA PRO A 4 -17.16 2.22 -3.91
C PRO A 4 -15.88 1.71 -4.60
N ARG A 5 -15.64 2.12 -5.84
CA ARG A 5 -14.43 1.79 -6.61
C ARG A 5 -13.21 2.34 -5.89
N ARG A 6 -12.67 1.58 -4.94
CA ARG A 6 -11.41 1.88 -4.28
C ARG A 6 -10.31 1.53 -5.29
N TRP A 7 -9.41 2.48 -5.55
CA TRP A 7 -8.23 2.17 -6.34
C TRP A 7 -7.47 1.02 -5.67
N HIS A 8 -7.19 -0.04 -6.42
CA HIS A 8 -6.45 -1.19 -5.92
C HIS A 8 -5.04 -1.18 -6.50
N PRO A 9 -4.00 -1.10 -5.65
CA PRO A 9 -2.60 -1.13 -6.08
C PRO A 9 -2.16 -2.51 -6.56
N LEU A 10 -3.09 -3.46 -6.78
CA LEU A 10 -2.78 -4.76 -7.36
C LEU A 10 -2.10 -4.62 -8.73
N LEU A 11 -2.40 -3.56 -9.47
CA LEU A 11 -1.74 -3.26 -10.75
C LEU A 11 -0.25 -2.88 -10.60
N ALA A 12 0.18 -2.49 -9.40
CA ALA A 12 1.59 -2.20 -9.12
C ALA A 12 2.38 -3.47 -8.76
N ALA A 13 1.72 -4.60 -8.53
CA ALA A 13 2.36 -5.86 -8.17
C ALA A 13 2.80 -6.64 -9.42
N GLN A 14 4.10 -6.77 -9.61
CA GLN A 14 4.70 -7.61 -10.63
C GLN A 14 5.15 -8.93 -10.03
N GLU A 15 4.67 -10.05 -10.56
CA GLU A 15 5.15 -11.38 -10.14
C GLU A 15 6.57 -11.60 -10.66
N GLY A 16 7.46 -12.06 -9.77
CA GLY A 16 8.80 -12.51 -10.08
C GLY A 16 8.84 -14.04 -10.13
N PRO A 17 9.66 -14.71 -9.28
CA PRO A 17 9.49 -16.14 -9.03
C PRO A 17 8.08 -16.44 -8.53
N THR A 18 7.56 -17.62 -8.87
CA THR A 18 6.21 -18.04 -8.48
C THR A 18 5.94 -17.81 -7.00
N GLY A 19 4.84 -17.10 -6.71
CA GLY A 19 4.44 -16.82 -5.34
C GLY A 19 5.20 -15.66 -4.68
N THR A 20 5.96 -14.89 -5.45
CA THR A 20 6.63 -13.68 -4.99
C THR A 20 6.27 -12.51 -5.89
N TRP A 21 5.85 -11.40 -5.31
CA TRP A 21 5.51 -10.17 -6.01
C TRP A 21 6.34 -9.02 -5.52
N THR A 22 6.70 -8.14 -6.45
CA THR A 22 7.38 -6.89 -6.19
C THR A 22 6.45 -5.75 -6.54
N LEU A 23 6.33 -4.75 -5.66
CA LEU A 23 5.53 -3.56 -5.93
C LEU A 23 6.42 -2.44 -6.46
N LEU A 24 6.05 -1.92 -7.62
CA LEU A 24 6.79 -0.89 -8.35
C LEU A 24 6.08 0.46 -8.29
N ASP A 25 6.85 1.53 -8.11
CA ASP A 25 6.35 2.90 -8.24
C ASP A 25 6.30 3.34 -9.72
N ALA A 26 5.89 4.59 -9.97
CA ALA A 26 5.80 5.15 -11.33
C ALA A 26 7.15 5.29 -12.06
N PHE A 27 8.28 5.04 -11.38
CA PHE A 27 9.63 5.10 -11.91
C PHE A 27 10.29 3.71 -11.91
N ASP A 28 9.49 2.64 -11.85
CA ASP A 28 9.92 1.24 -11.79
C ASP A 28 10.81 0.91 -10.58
N ARG A 29 10.70 1.68 -9.50
CA ARG A 29 11.45 1.40 -8.28
C ARG A 29 10.65 0.48 -7.38
N VAL A 30 11.34 -0.54 -6.88
CA VAL A 30 10.79 -1.45 -5.88
C VAL A 30 10.59 -0.71 -4.57
N TYR A 31 9.34 -0.67 -4.09
CA TYR A 31 9.05 -0.12 -2.77
C TYR A 31 8.60 -1.18 -1.76
N GLY A 32 8.16 -2.35 -2.22
CA GLY A 32 7.87 -3.45 -1.32
C GLY A 32 7.81 -4.80 -2.01
N THR A 33 7.71 -5.85 -1.19
CA THR A 33 7.70 -7.24 -1.63
C THR A 33 6.61 -8.01 -0.91
N ILE A 34 6.04 -8.99 -1.60
CA ILE A 34 5.03 -9.90 -1.04
C ILE A 34 5.44 -11.33 -1.36
N GLU A 35 5.37 -12.22 -0.38
CA GLU A 35 5.62 -13.65 -0.56
C GLU A 35 4.41 -14.45 -0.09
N ILE A 36 3.97 -15.42 -0.89
CA ILE A 36 3.01 -16.43 -0.43
C ILE A 36 3.75 -17.47 0.42
N ARG A 37 3.22 -17.73 1.61
CA ARG A 37 3.86 -18.62 2.59
C ARG A 37 2.82 -19.51 3.22
N ARG A 38 3.17 -20.78 3.37
CA ARG A 38 2.42 -21.71 4.20
C ARG A 38 2.84 -21.49 5.65
N VAL A 39 1.89 -21.14 6.53
CA VAL A 39 2.17 -20.87 7.95
C VAL A 39 1.87 -22.07 8.85
N ASN A 40 1.02 -22.98 8.38
CA ASN A 40 0.77 -24.29 8.99
C ASN A 40 0.25 -25.27 7.92
N ALA A 41 -0.20 -26.47 8.30
CA ALA A 41 -0.62 -27.50 7.34
C ALA A 41 -1.77 -27.06 6.40
N THR A 42 -2.65 -26.15 6.84
CA THR A 42 -3.88 -25.78 6.13
C THR A 42 -3.94 -24.32 5.72
N GLU A 43 -3.11 -23.45 6.31
CA GLU A 43 -3.15 -22.02 6.09
C GLU A 43 -2.01 -21.50 5.22
N ILE A 44 -2.40 -20.68 4.25
CA ILE A 44 -1.52 -19.88 3.43
C ILE A 44 -1.76 -18.41 3.75
N ARG A 45 -0.67 -17.66 3.90
CA ARG A 45 -0.68 -16.22 4.15
C ARG A 45 0.28 -15.52 3.20
N TYR A 46 0.01 -14.25 2.96
CA TYR A 46 0.85 -13.36 2.18
C TYR A 46 1.66 -12.50 3.14
N ARG A 47 2.98 -12.72 3.21
CA ARG A 47 3.93 -11.92 3.98
C ARG A 47 4.21 -10.64 3.21
N ALA A 48 3.89 -9.49 3.80
CA ALA A 48 4.09 -8.18 3.20
C ALA A 48 5.32 -7.50 3.83
N SER A 49 6.23 -7.02 2.97
CA SER A 49 7.43 -6.30 3.40
C SER A 49 7.54 -4.95 2.70
N PHE A 50 7.96 -3.92 3.43
CA PHE A 50 8.22 -2.57 2.92
C PHE A 50 9.68 -2.21 3.22
N ARG A 51 10.44 -1.82 2.20
CA ARG A 51 11.89 -1.53 2.31
C ARG A 51 12.70 -2.61 3.07
N GLY A 52 12.34 -3.88 2.89
CA GLY A 52 13.00 -5.03 3.52
C GLY A 52 12.42 -5.46 4.86
N GLU A 53 11.58 -4.63 5.50
CA GLU A 53 10.99 -4.91 6.81
C GLU A 53 9.59 -5.52 6.69
N VAL A 54 9.28 -6.52 7.52
CA VAL A 54 7.94 -7.13 7.53
C VAL A 54 6.95 -6.22 8.22
N ILE A 55 5.96 -5.75 7.47
CA ILE A 55 4.92 -4.84 7.96
C ILE A 55 3.58 -5.54 8.21
N GLY A 56 3.49 -6.82 7.87
CA GLY A 56 2.39 -7.67 8.30
C GLY A 56 2.14 -8.87 7.40
N TRP A 57 1.03 -9.54 7.69
CA TRP A 57 0.55 -10.72 6.99
C TRP A 57 -0.89 -10.51 6.55
N SER A 58 -1.27 -11.10 5.43
CA SER A 58 -2.61 -10.98 4.85
C SER A 58 -3.12 -12.32 4.34
N THR A 59 -4.44 -12.46 4.23
CA THR A 59 -5.09 -13.68 3.72
C THR A 59 -5.20 -13.69 2.19
N THR A 60 -5.07 -12.53 1.55
CA THR A 60 -5.13 -12.38 0.10
C THR A 60 -3.98 -11.51 -0.39
N LEU A 61 -3.58 -11.72 -1.64
CA LEU A 61 -2.60 -10.86 -2.31
C LEU A 61 -3.07 -9.40 -2.36
N ARG A 62 -4.36 -9.17 -2.63
CA ARG A 62 -4.96 -7.82 -2.65
C ARG A 62 -4.74 -7.08 -1.32
N LEU A 63 -5.03 -7.72 -0.18
CA LEU A 63 -4.85 -7.10 1.13
C LEU A 63 -3.37 -6.85 1.45
N ALA A 64 -2.48 -7.74 1.02
CA ALA A 64 -1.04 -7.52 1.15
C ALA A 64 -0.59 -6.30 0.31
N CYS A 65 -1.09 -6.15 -0.93
CA CYS A 65 -0.78 -5.02 -1.78
C CYS A 65 -1.28 -3.69 -1.18
N GLU A 66 -2.52 -3.68 -0.68
CA GLU A 66 -3.11 -2.52 0.01
C GLU A 66 -2.24 -2.12 1.21
N ARG A 67 -1.82 -3.08 2.05
CA ARG A 67 -0.96 -2.83 3.21
C ARG A 67 0.40 -2.23 2.83
N VAL A 68 1.08 -2.79 1.83
CA VAL A 68 2.39 -2.28 1.38
C VAL A 68 2.24 -0.88 0.78
N HIS A 69 1.17 -0.63 0.04
CA HIS A 69 0.92 0.67 -0.57
C HIS A 69 0.54 1.74 0.47
N ASP A 70 -0.25 1.39 1.49
CA ASP A 70 -0.56 2.28 2.60
C ASP A 70 0.72 2.72 3.32
N GLU A 71 1.66 1.79 3.55
CA GLU A 71 2.96 2.11 4.14
C GLU A 71 3.80 3.00 3.23
N PHE A 72 3.78 2.75 1.91
CA PHE A 72 4.45 3.61 0.93
C PHE A 72 3.94 5.04 0.96
N LEU A 73 2.61 5.25 1.00
CA LEU A 73 1.99 6.57 1.07
C LEU A 73 2.35 7.30 2.38
N ARG A 74 2.30 6.59 3.52
CA ARG A 74 2.71 7.13 4.83
C ARG A 74 4.16 7.62 4.84
N ASN A 75 5.02 7.00 4.05
CA ASN A 75 6.44 7.34 3.94
C ASN A 75 6.78 8.28 2.76
N HIS A 76 5.83 8.62 1.89
CA HIS A 76 6.03 9.51 0.73
C HIS A 76 5.33 10.86 0.84
N GLY A 77 4.29 10.98 1.66
CA GLY A 77 3.63 12.27 1.91
C GLY A 77 4.49 13.18 2.80
N PRO A 78 4.35 14.51 2.69
CA PRO A 78 4.76 15.39 3.77
C PRO A 78 4.04 14.94 5.04
N ASN A 79 4.75 14.76 6.15
CA ASN A 79 4.15 14.51 7.48
C ASN A 79 3.31 15.70 8.02
N GLY A 80 2.96 16.65 7.15
CA GLY A 80 2.18 17.84 7.45
C GLY A 80 0.95 17.93 6.53
N GLY A 81 -0.07 18.64 7.00
CA GLY A 81 -1.27 18.92 6.22
C GLY A 81 -0.98 19.66 4.91
N PRO A 82 -2.02 19.91 4.09
CA PRO A 82 -1.87 20.65 2.84
C PRO A 82 -1.06 21.93 3.03
N ILE A 83 0.03 22.11 2.26
CA ILE A 83 0.81 23.37 2.27
C ILE A 83 -0.05 24.55 1.81
N ALA A 84 -1.03 24.29 0.94
CA ALA A 84 -2.00 25.28 0.50
C ALA A 84 -3.38 24.94 1.06
N SER A 85 -4.00 25.89 1.76
CA SER A 85 -5.37 25.77 2.25
C SER A 85 -6.43 26.19 1.20
N TRP A 86 -6.01 26.51 -0.03
CA TRP A 86 -6.87 26.97 -1.14
C TRP A 86 -8.02 27.90 -0.71
N GLY A 87 -7.73 28.83 0.22
CA GLY A 87 -8.69 29.82 0.71
C GLY A 87 -9.43 29.45 2.00
N MET A 88 -9.03 28.38 2.71
CA MET A 88 -9.61 27.99 4.00
C MET A 88 -8.67 28.33 5.18
N ASN A 89 -9.21 28.69 6.33
CA ASN A 89 -8.46 28.77 7.58
C ASN A 89 -8.34 27.39 8.25
N ASP A 90 -7.53 27.26 9.30
CA ASP A 90 -7.31 26.01 10.04
C ASP A 90 -8.59 25.41 10.68
N ARG A 91 -9.72 26.14 10.62
CA ARG A 91 -11.05 25.71 11.06
C ARG A 91 -11.99 25.39 9.89
N GLY A 92 -11.48 25.34 8.65
CA GLY A 92 -12.24 25.02 7.43
C GLY A 92 -13.16 26.14 6.92
N LYS A 93 -13.01 27.40 7.36
CA LYS A 93 -13.81 28.53 6.86
C LYS A 93 -13.06 29.31 5.78
N PRO A 94 -13.76 29.96 4.83
CA PRO A 94 -13.14 30.87 3.88
C PRO A 94 -12.31 31.97 4.57
N ILE A 95 -11.14 32.31 4.04
CA ILE A 95 -10.42 33.55 4.36
C ILE A 95 -11.09 34.69 3.59
N GLU A 96 -11.48 35.76 4.29
CA GLU A 96 -12.06 36.97 3.70
C GLU A 96 -10.96 37.90 3.17
#